data_AF-A0A379AHX8-F1
#
_entry.id   AF-A0A379AHX8-F1
#
_cell.length_a   1.000
_cell.length_b   1.000
_cell.length_c   1.000
_cell.angle_alpha   90.00
_cell.angle_beta   90.00
_cell.angle_gamma   90.00
#
_symmetry.space_group_name_H-M   'P 1'
#
loop_
_entity.id
_entity.type
_entity.pdbx_description
1 polymer ?
#
loop_
_entity_poly.entity_id
_entity_poly.type
_entity_poly.pdbx_seq_one_letter_code
_entity_poly.pdbx_strand_id
1 'polypeptide(L)'
;MVWGDDAQQTLQRLEKLAPDLHQAQQQGWLQHYRLLPLTSLAQQQRDLQLLKQAVPDITARLQQGGYHAAGTGSDPDAGNARGVAVESAE
;
A
#
# COMPACT_ATOMS: atom_id res chain seq x y z
N MET A 1 -3.79 -17.87 29.74
CA MET A 1 -4.15 -16.90 28.69
C MET A 1 -2.94 -16.01 28.52
N VAL A 2 -2.07 -16.26 27.52
CA VAL A 2 -0.84 -15.47 27.34
C VAL A 2 -1.22 -14.21 26.57
N TRP A 3 -1.59 -13.17 27.30
CA TRP A 3 -1.61 -11.81 26.77
C TRP A 3 -0.18 -11.32 26.81
N GLY A 4 0.50 -11.33 25.66
CA GLY A 4 1.81 -10.67 25.55
C GLY A 4 1.62 -9.17 25.70
N ASP A 5 2.57 -8.51 26.38
CA ASP A 5 2.56 -7.08 26.70
C ASP A 5 2.39 -6.14 25.49
N ASP A 6 2.51 -6.65 24.26
CA ASP A 6 2.32 -5.91 23.01
C ASP A 6 1.61 -6.75 21.92
N ALA A 7 0.47 -6.24 21.45
CA ALA A 7 -0.36 -6.90 20.43
C ALA A 7 0.34 -6.95 19.06
N GLN A 8 1.15 -5.94 18.70
CA GLN A 8 1.86 -5.89 17.42
C GLN A 8 2.96 -6.95 17.34
N GLN A 9 3.67 -7.20 18.43
CA GLN A 9 4.69 -8.25 18.51
C GLN A 9 4.08 -9.65 18.42
N THR A 10 2.85 -9.82 18.90
CA THR A 10 2.07 -11.05 18.73
C THR A 10 1.70 -11.24 17.26
N LEU A 11 1.24 -10.18 16.58
CA LEU A 11 0.95 -10.21 15.14
C LEU A 11 2.18 -10.53 14.30
N GLN A 12 3.33 -9.90 14.59
CA GLN A 12 4.58 -10.19 13.87
C GLN A 12 5.05 -11.63 14.04
N ARG A 13 4.85 -12.23 15.23
CA ARG A 13 5.16 -13.65 15.46
C ARG A 13 4.20 -14.55 14.69
N LEU A 14 2.91 -14.21 14.66
CA LEU A 14 1.90 -14.94 13.90
C LEU A 14 2.23 -14.94 12.40
N GLU A 15 2.66 -13.79 11.86
CA GLU A 15 3.11 -13.68 10.47
C GLU A 15 4.30 -14.57 10.16
N LYS A 16 5.29 -14.62 11.05
CA LYS A 16 6.46 -15.50 10.89
C LYS A 16 6.10 -16.98 10.99
N LEU A 17 5.03 -17.32 11.72
CA LEU A 17 4.54 -18.69 11.88
C LEU A 17 3.71 -19.18 10.69
N ALA A 18 3.19 -18.27 9.86
CA ALA A 18 2.40 -18.59 8.67
C ALA A 18 3.08 -19.59 7.69
N PRO A 19 4.36 -19.42 7.29
CA PRO A 19 5.03 -20.38 6.41
C PRO A 19 5.19 -21.77 7.04
N ASP A 20 5.49 -21.84 8.34
CA ASP A 20 5.65 -23.10 9.06
C ASP A 20 4.33 -23.88 9.14
N LEU A 21 3.22 -23.17 9.37
CA LEU A 21 1.88 -23.76 9.36
C LEU A 21 1.49 -24.26 7.96
N HIS A 22 1.86 -23.52 6.91
CA HIS A 22 1.63 -23.94 5.54
C HIS A 22 2.44 -25.20 5.20
N GLN A 23 3.71 -25.25 5.61
CA GLN A 23 4.56 -26.41 5.43
C GLN A 23 4.03 -27.63 6.20
N ALA A 24 3.58 -27.44 7.45
CA ALA A 24 2.98 -28.51 8.25
C ALA A 24 1.65 -29.02 7.65
N GLN A 25 0.87 -28.18 6.95
CA GLN A 25 -0.28 -28.62 6.19
C GLN A 25 0.13 -29.46 4.97
N GLN A 26 1.13 -29.00 4.22
CA GLN A 26 1.65 -29.73 3.06
C GLN A 26 2.24 -31.10 3.45
N GLN A 27 2.82 -31.21 4.64
CA GLN A 27 3.35 -32.47 5.19
C GLN A 27 2.26 -33.38 5.78
N GLY A 28 0.99 -32.95 5.78
CA GLY A 28 -0.13 -33.72 6.33
C GLY A 28 -0.21 -33.75 7.85
N TRP A 29 0.60 -32.94 8.56
CA TRP A 29 0.57 -32.83 10.02
C TRP A 29 -0.61 -31.98 10.50
N LEU A 30 -1.05 -31.04 9.68
CA LEU A 30 -2.23 -30.21 9.90
C LEU A 30 -3.23 -30.44 8.75
N GLN A 31 -4.42 -30.95 9.07
CA GLN A 31 -5.43 -31.17 8.03
C GLN A 31 -6.08 -29.88 7.56
N HIS A 32 -6.41 -28.99 8.51
CA HIS A 32 -7.03 -27.70 8.22
C HIS A 32 -6.52 -26.67 9.22
N TYR A 33 -6.07 -25.54 8.71
CA TYR A 33 -5.80 -24.35 9.50
C TYR A 33 -6.37 -23.13 8.76
N ARG A 34 -6.79 -22.11 9.51
CA ARG A 34 -7.22 -20.83 8.96
C ARG A 34 -6.34 -19.74 9.54
N LEU A 35 -5.54 -19.12 8.71
CA LEU A 35 -4.85 -17.90 9.09
C LEU A 35 -5.88 -16.76 9.13
N LEU A 36 -5.94 -16.05 10.25
CA LEU A 36 -6.72 -14.82 10.31
C LEU A 36 -5.98 -13.76 9.48
N PRO A 37 -6.68 -12.98 8.63
CA PRO A 37 -6.06 -11.94 7.82
C PRO A 37 -5.73 -10.71 8.69
N LEU A 38 -4.81 -10.88 9.63
CA LEU A 38 -4.34 -9.85 10.52
C LEU A 38 -2.93 -9.45 10.07
N THR A 39 -2.82 -8.32 9.38
CA THR A 39 -1.53 -7.73 9.01
C THR A 39 -0.95 -6.99 10.20
N SER A 40 0.30 -7.28 10.55
CA SER A 40 1.11 -6.48 11.45
C SER A 40 1.42 -5.12 10.83
N LEU A 41 1.76 -4.15 11.68
CA LEU A 41 2.18 -2.83 11.23
C LEU A 41 3.43 -2.91 10.32
N ALA A 42 4.31 -3.87 10.55
CA ALA A 42 5.51 -4.07 9.73
C ALA A 42 5.15 -4.53 8.31
N GLN A 43 4.16 -5.42 8.19
CA GLN A 43 3.68 -5.87 6.89
C GLN A 43 2.94 -4.75 6.16
N GLN A 44 2.11 -3.97 6.85
CA GLN A 44 1.43 -2.80 6.28
C GLN A 44 2.42 -1.76 5.73
N GLN A 45 3.51 -1.50 6.46
CA GLN A 45 4.57 -0.59 5.99
C GLN A 45 5.26 -1.12 4.73
N ARG A 46 5.55 -2.43 4.69
CA ARG A 46 6.13 -3.08 3.51
C ARG A 46 5.20 -2.99 2.31
N ASP A 47 3.92 -3.29 2.51
CA ASP A 47 2.91 -3.26 1.44
C ASP A 47 2.74 -1.83 0.89
N LEU A 48 2.75 -0.83 1.77
CA LEU A 48 2.70 0.58 1.38
C LEU A 48 3.94 0.98 0.56
N GLN A 49 5.13 0.49 0.92
CA GLN A 49 6.34 0.74 0.16
C GLN A 49 6.31 0.07 -1.23
N LEU A 50 5.83 -1.17 -1.32
CA LEU A 50 5.62 -1.87 -2.60
C LEU A 50 4.62 -1.12 -3.48
N LEU A 51 3.52 -0.65 -2.89
CA LEU A 51 2.52 0.14 -3.61
C LEU A 51 3.14 1.42 -4.16
N LYS A 52 3.90 2.17 -3.34
CA LYS A 52 4.60 3.39 -3.77
C LYS A 52 5.58 3.13 -4.91
N GLN A 53 6.27 1.99 -4.90
CA GLN A 53 7.19 1.60 -5.98
C GLN A 53 6.45 1.23 -7.27
N ALA A 54 5.24 0.69 -7.17
CA ALA A 54 4.42 0.31 -8.31
C ALA A 54 3.68 1.49 -8.96
N VAL A 55 3.45 2.60 -8.23
CA VAL A 55 2.79 3.81 -8.75
C VAL A 55 3.33 4.28 -10.11
N PRO A 56 4.64 4.46 -10.34
CA PRO A 56 5.15 4.92 -11.63
C PRO A 56 4.86 3.94 -12.77
N ASP A 57 5.00 2.63 -12.53
CA ASP A 57 4.72 1.59 -13.52
C ASP A 57 3.23 1.56 -13.90
N ILE A 58 2.36 1.65 -12.89
CA ILE A 58 0.91 1.73 -13.07
C ILE A 58 0.55 3.00 -13.85
N THR A 59 1.16 4.14 -13.51
CA THR A 59 0.92 5.43 -14.16
C THR A 59 1.36 5.41 -15.63
N ALA A 60 2.54 4.85 -15.92
CA ALA A 60 3.05 4.70 -17.28
C ALA A 60 2.14 3.82 -18.14
N ARG A 61 1.68 2.69 -17.60
CA ARG A 61 0.74 1.79 -18.30
C ARG A 61 -0.62 2.44 -18.54
N LEU A 62 -1.14 3.21 -17.58
CA LEU A 62 -2.38 3.95 -17.75
C LEU A 62 -2.26 5.01 -18.85
N GLN A 63 -1.17 5.78 -18.86
CA GLN A 63 -0.88 6.78 -19.90
C GLN A 63 -0.75 6.14 -21.29
N GLN A 64 -0.09 4.98 -21.40
CA GLN A 64 0.00 4.21 -22.65
C GLN A 64 -1.36 3.72 -23.15
N GLY A 65 -2.31 3.46 -22.24
CA GLY A 65 -3.69 3.08 -22.56
C GLY A 65 -4.62 4.26 -22.91
N GLY A 66 -4.12 5.49 -22.98
CA GLY A 66 -4.93 6.68 -23.22
C GLY A 66 -5.73 7.15 -22.01
N TYR A 67 -5.49 6.57 -20.82
CA TYR A 67 -6.10 6.99 -19.58
C TYR A 67 -5.15 7.92 -18.83
N HIS A 68 -5.49 9.21 -18.79
CA HIS A 68 -4.84 10.12 -17.87
C HIS A 68 -5.27 9.76 -16.45
N ALA A 69 -4.32 9.39 -15.58
CA ALA A 69 -4.60 9.25 -14.17
C ALA A 69 -5.19 10.57 -13.67
N ALA A 70 -6.49 10.60 -13.39
CA ALA A 70 -7.14 11.75 -12.77
C ALA A 70 -6.36 12.03 -11.49
N GLY A 71 -5.74 13.21 -11.44
CA GLY A 71 -4.78 13.59 -10.42
C GLY A 71 -5.28 13.18 -9.04
N THR A 72 -4.56 12.28 -8.38
CA THR A 72 -4.60 12.20 -6.94
C THR A 72 -4.15 13.56 -6.43
N GLY A 73 -5.11 14.36 -5.97
CA GLY A 73 -4.97 15.77 -5.62
C GLY A 73 -3.64 16.09 -4.95
N SER A 74 -2.74 16.66 -5.72
CA SER A 74 -1.61 17.47 -5.29
C SER A 74 -1.25 18.33 -6.49
N ASP A 75 -2.18 19.21 -6.82
CA ASP A 75 -2.01 20.30 -7.76
C ASP A 75 -1.54 21.51 -6.93
N PRO A 76 -0.24 21.87 -6.91
CA PRO A 76 0.21 23.10 -6.29
C PRO A 76 0.01 24.35 -7.19
N ASP A 77 -0.68 24.24 -8.34
CA ASP A 77 -0.74 25.32 -9.35
C ASP A 77 -2.17 25.83 -9.66
N ALA A 78 -3.15 25.57 -8.78
CA ALA A 78 -4.46 26.23 -8.85
C ALA A 78 -4.45 27.67 -8.26
N GLY A 79 -3.33 28.38 -8.40
CA GLY A 79 -3.07 29.64 -7.71
C GLY A 79 -2.40 30.72 -8.55
N ASN A 80 -2.33 30.64 -9.88
CA ASN A 80 -1.84 31.78 -10.67
C ASN A 80 -2.30 31.78 -12.15
N ALA A 81 -3.61 31.80 -12.38
CA ALA A 81 -4.14 32.02 -13.74
C ALA A 81 -5.33 32.97 -13.75
N ARG A 82 -5.24 34.13 -13.08
CA ARG A 82 -6.13 35.27 -13.30
C ARG A 82 -5.38 36.58 -13.12
N GLY A 83 -4.98 37.21 -14.24
CA GLY A 83 -4.68 38.65 -14.25
C GLY A 83 -3.41 39.09 -14.96
N VAL A 84 -3.11 38.60 -16.17
CA VAL A 84 -2.29 39.36 -17.14
C VAL A 84 -3.12 39.63 -18.37
N ALA A 85 -3.78 40.80 -18.38
CA ALA A 85 -4.13 41.56 -19.58
C ALA A 85 -4.78 42.90 -19.15
N VAL A 86 -3.95 43.87 -18.76
CA VAL A 86 -4.18 45.23 -19.24
C VAL A 86 -2.82 45.74 -19.70
N GLU A 87 -2.58 45.47 -20.97
CA GLU A 87 -1.54 46.09 -21.78
C GLU A 87 -1.80 47.60 -21.85
N SER A 88 -0.74 48.35 -21.54
CA SER A 88 -0.35 49.66 -22.05
C SER A 88 -1.34 50.38 -22.97
N ALA A 89 -1.65 51.65 -22.65
CA ALA A 89 -1.02 52.81 -23.31
C ALA A 89 -1.84 54.10 -23.06
N GLU A 90 -1.09 55.19 -22.86
CA GLU A 90 -1.46 56.62 -22.96
C GLU A 90 -2.13 57.30 -21.76
#